data_AF-A0A7G5ENC4-F1
#
_entry.id   AF-A0A7G5ENC4-F1
#
_cell.length_a   1.000
_cell.length_b   1.000
_cell.length_c   1.000
_cell.angle_alpha   90.00
_cell.angle_beta   90.00
_cell.angle_gamma   90.00
#
_symmetry.space_group_name_H-M   'P 1'
#
loop_
_entity.id
_entity.type
_entity.pdbx_description
1 polymer ?
#
loop_
_entity_poly.entity_id
_entity_poly.type
_entity_poly.pdbx_seq_one_letter_code
_entity_poly.pdbx_strand_id
1 'polypeptide(L)'
;MGIVVFYLRNNAEDAEGEQPNWQPQCLAYSDQQMSEALAQCQRLRADPRHAHVVMSSELRDMVGQLGVAAVEGGRTPDGELYDWSKAGRAGLSRRNAMEPPKKRGTTSSD
;
A
#
# COMPACT_ATOMS: atom_id res chain seq x y z
N MET A 1 14.91 -6.88 -9.33
CA MET A 1 13.99 -7.01 -8.19
C MET A 1 12.59 -7.19 -8.78
N GLY A 2 11.67 -7.86 -8.09
CA GLY A 2 10.44 -8.36 -8.71
C GLY A 2 9.23 -8.25 -7.80
N ILE A 3 8.16 -8.94 -8.17
CA ILE A 3 6.91 -8.96 -7.44
C ILE A 3 6.64 -10.41 -7.04
N VAL A 4 6.19 -10.62 -5.81
CA VAL A 4 5.82 -11.94 -5.31
C VAL A 4 4.41 -11.87 -4.74
N VAL A 5 3.55 -12.79 -5.17
CA VAL A 5 2.20 -12.97 -4.63
C VAL A 5 2.19 -14.21 -3.75
N PHE A 6 1.87 -14.03 -2.48
CA PHE A 6 1.68 -15.07 -1.48
C PHE A 6 0.19 -15.28 -1.24
N TYR A 7 -0.23 -16.52 -1.07
CA TYR A 7 -1.60 -16.85 -0.70
C TYR A 7 -1.66 -18.25 -0.09
N LEU A 8 -2.77 -18.57 0.57
CA LEU A 8 -3.12 -19.92 1.00
C LEU A 8 -4.14 -20.52 0.04
N ARG A 9 -3.97 -21.78 -0.33
CA ARG A 9 -4.93 -22.57 -1.10
C ARG A 9 -5.50 -23.68 -0.22
N ASN A 10 -6.82 -23.81 -0.17
CA ASN A 10 -7.49 -24.95 0.42
C ASN A 10 -7.46 -26.12 -0.56
N ASN A 11 -6.85 -27.23 -0.16
CA ASN A 11 -6.81 -28.47 -0.92
C ASN A 11 -7.79 -29.54 -0.43
N ALA A 12 -8.56 -29.26 0.64
CA ALA A 12 -9.65 -30.14 1.05
C ALA A 12 -10.71 -30.19 -0.06
N GLU A 13 -11.44 -31.30 -0.15
CA GLU A 13 -12.56 -31.39 -1.08
C GLU A 13 -13.67 -30.43 -0.63
N ASP A 14 -14.48 -29.94 -1.58
CA ASP A 14 -15.61 -29.05 -1.29
C ASP A 14 -16.78 -29.87 -0.70
N ALA A 15 -16.54 -30.57 0.42
CA ALA A 15 -17.49 -31.39 1.15
C ALA A 15 -17.90 -30.71 2.46
N GLU A 16 -19.20 -30.78 2.79
CA GLU A 16 -19.74 -30.14 3.98
C GLU A 16 -19.19 -30.78 5.26
N GLY A 17 -18.56 -29.97 6.12
CA GLY A 17 -17.98 -30.40 7.39
C GLY A 17 -16.51 -30.83 7.33
N GLU A 18 -15.86 -30.82 6.17
CA GLU A 18 -14.43 -31.09 6.07
C GLU A 18 -13.61 -29.88 6.55
N GLN A 19 -12.56 -30.13 7.34
CA GLN A 19 -11.67 -29.06 7.78
C GLN A 19 -10.81 -28.58 6.61
N PRO A 20 -10.62 -27.26 6.45
CA PRO A 20 -9.81 -26.73 5.36
C PRO A 20 -8.34 -27.15 5.52
N ASN A 21 -7.75 -27.64 4.43
CA ASN A 21 -6.34 -27.98 4.33
C ASN A 21 -5.59 -26.85 3.61
N TRP A 22 -5.18 -25.84 4.37
CA TRP A 22 -4.49 -24.67 3.83
C TRP A 22 -3.02 -24.96 3.50
N GLN A 23 -2.64 -24.75 2.25
CA GLN A 23 -1.27 -24.88 1.76
C GLN A 23 -0.73 -23.54 1.26
N PRO A 24 0.48 -23.11 1.67
CA PRO A 24 1.06 -21.86 1.21
C PRO A 24 1.47 -21.97 -0.26
N GLN A 25 1.23 -20.90 -1.00
CA GLN A 25 1.56 -20.78 -2.41
C GLN A 25 2.33 -19.48 -2.66
N CYS A 26 3.20 -19.52 -3.67
CA CYS A 26 4.08 -18.41 -4.03
C CYS A 26 4.15 -18.30 -5.56
N LEU A 27 3.84 -17.12 -6.08
CA LEU A 27 3.96 -16.81 -7.50
C LEU A 27 4.90 -15.62 -7.67
N ALA A 28 5.93 -15.79 -8.50
CA ALA A 28 6.90 -14.75 -8.81
C ALA A 28 6.59 -14.10 -10.16
N TYR A 29 6.80 -12.79 -10.22
CA TYR A 29 6.64 -11.94 -11.40
C TYR A 29 7.85 -11.00 -11.50
N SER A 30 8.18 -10.59 -12.71
CA SER A 30 9.17 -9.52 -12.93
C SER A 30 8.60 -8.14 -12.56
N ASP A 31 9.48 -7.13 -12.48
CA ASP A 31 9.11 -5.73 -12.26
C ASP A 31 8.27 -5.14 -13.41
N GLN A 32 8.30 -5.74 -14.61
CA GLN A 32 7.48 -5.36 -15.76
C GLN A 32 6.06 -5.91 -15.71
N GLN A 33 5.75 -6.83 -14.78
CA GLN A 33 4.49 -7.59 -14.74
C GLN A 33 3.56 -7.16 -13.60
N MET A 34 3.58 -5.87 -13.25
CA MET A 34 2.75 -5.34 -12.16
C MET A 34 1.26 -5.52 -12.42
N SER A 35 0.81 -5.26 -13.65
CA SER A 35 -0.60 -5.40 -14.02
C SER A 35 -1.06 -6.85 -13.93
N GLU A 36 -0.23 -7.80 -14.36
CA GLU A 36 -0.49 -9.24 -14.27
C GLU A 36 -0.55 -9.72 -12.82
N ALA A 37 0.38 -9.27 -11.98
CA ALA A 37 0.40 -9.62 -10.56
C ALA A 37 -0.85 -9.10 -9.83
N LEU A 38 -1.30 -7.88 -10.15
CA LEU A 38 -2.54 -7.29 -9.61
C LEU A 38 -3.79 -8.04 -10.09
N ALA A 39 -3.86 -8.35 -11.39
CA ALA A 39 -4.95 -9.14 -11.95
C ALA A 39 -5.01 -10.54 -11.32
N GLN A 40 -3.85 -11.16 -11.07
CA GLN A 40 -3.79 -12.44 -10.35
C GLN A 40 -4.31 -12.30 -8.92
N CYS A 41 -3.93 -11.25 -8.19
CA CYS A 41 -4.46 -11.03 -6.85
C CYS A 41 -5.99 -10.93 -6.84
N GLN A 42 -6.59 -10.26 -7.83
CA GLN A 42 -8.04 -10.17 -7.96
C GLN A 42 -8.68 -11.54 -8.21
N ARG A 43 -8.13 -12.33 -9.15
CA ARG A 43 -8.61 -13.69 -9.41
C ARG A 43 -8.54 -14.59 -8.18
N LEU A 44 -7.41 -14.56 -7.47
CA LEU A 44 -7.21 -15.36 -6.27
C LEU A 44 -8.23 -14.97 -5.18
N ARG A 45 -8.46 -13.67 -4.95
CA ARG A 45 -9.44 -13.21 -3.94
C ARG A 45 -10.89 -13.53 -4.28
N ALA A 46 -11.21 -13.74 -5.55
CA ALA A 46 -12.57 -14.07 -5.97
C ALA A 46 -12.94 -15.54 -5.75
N ASP A 47 -11.94 -16.42 -5.59
CA ASP A 47 -12.15 -17.85 -5.38
C ASP A 47 -12.10 -18.18 -3.88
N PRO A 48 -13.20 -18.74 -3.30
CA PRO A 48 -13.27 -19.06 -1.87
C PRO A 48 -12.27 -20.15 -1.44
N ARG A 49 -11.67 -20.89 -2.38
CA ARG A 49 -10.59 -21.84 -2.09
C ARG A 49 -9.25 -21.16 -1.81
N HIS A 50 -9.17 -19.83 -1.93
CA HIS A 50 -7.98 -19.07 -1.59
C HIS A 50 -8.23 -18.12 -0.41
N ALA A 51 -7.19 -17.94 0.40
CA ALA A 51 -7.20 -17.02 1.53
C ALA A 51 -5.86 -16.28 1.65
N HIS A 52 -5.84 -15.19 2.42
CA HIS A 52 -4.64 -14.42 2.75
C HIS A 52 -3.78 -14.01 1.53
N VAL A 53 -4.42 -13.49 0.48
CA VAL A 53 -3.74 -13.05 -0.75
C VAL A 53 -3.00 -11.72 -0.51
N VAL A 54 -1.67 -11.81 -0.44
CA VAL A 54 -0.74 -10.70 -0.19
C VAL A 54 0.23 -10.56 -1.35
N MET A 55 0.53 -9.32 -1.74
CA MET A 55 1.54 -9.01 -2.75
C MET A 55 2.68 -8.23 -2.08
N SER A 56 3.91 -8.68 -2.30
CA SER A 56 5.14 -7.97 -1.98
C SER A 56 5.81 -7.54 -3.28
N SER A 57 6.28 -6.30 -3.35
CA SER A 57 6.93 -5.77 -4.56
C SER A 57 8.19 -5.01 -4.21
N GLU A 58 9.25 -5.32 -4.92
CA GLU A 58 10.52 -4.60 -4.90
C GLU A 58 10.77 -4.08 -6.31
N LEU A 59 10.09 -3.01 -6.72
CA LEU A 59 10.28 -2.46 -8.05
C LEU A 59 11.59 -1.68 -8.09
N ARG A 60 12.37 -1.88 -9.16
CA ARG A 60 13.70 -1.26 -9.32
C ARG A 60 13.70 0.24 -9.13
N ASP A 61 12.66 0.92 -9.59
CA ASP A 61 12.54 2.39 -9.53
C ASP A 61 11.90 2.90 -8.22
N MET A 62 11.39 1.99 -7.38
CA MET A 62 10.69 2.33 -6.13
C MET A 62 11.48 1.93 -4.88
N VAL A 63 12.56 1.16 -5.05
CA VAL A 63 13.48 0.80 -3.98
C VAL A 63 14.76 1.59 -4.17
N GLY A 64 15.21 2.26 -3.10
CA GLY A 64 16.45 3.02 -3.11
C GLY A 64 17.63 2.14 -3.52
N GLN A 65 18.56 2.72 -4.28
CA GLN A 65 19.79 2.02 -4.66
C GLN A 65 20.57 1.62 -3.40
N LEU A 66 21.16 0.43 -3.43
CA LEU A 66 22.01 -0.04 -2.34
C LEU A 66 23.16 0.94 -2.11
N GLY A 67 23.37 1.33 -0.85
CA GLY A 67 24.44 2.25 -0.46
C GLY A 67 24.13 3.73 -0.66
N VAL A 68 22.94 4.10 -1.17
CA VAL A 68 22.51 5.51 -1.22
C VAL A 68 21.70 5.83 0.03
N ALA A 69 22.25 6.68 0.90
CA ALA A 69 21.50 7.25 2.00
C ALA A 69 20.51 8.29 1.48
N ALA A 70 19.24 8.18 1.87
CA ALA A 70 18.21 9.13 1.45
C ALA A 70 18.44 10.54 2.04
N VAL A 71 19.20 10.66 3.13
CA VAL A 71 19.56 11.93 3.76
C VAL A 71 20.94 11.83 4.40
N GLU A 72 21.86 12.71 4.02
CA GLU A 72 23.17 12.87 4.66
C GLU A 72 23.39 14.34 5.02
N GLY A 73 23.89 14.61 6.23
CA GLY A 73 24.15 15.99 6.66
C GLY A 73 22.93 16.92 6.62
N GLY A 74 21.71 16.35 6.74
CA GLY A 74 20.45 17.10 6.61
C GLY A 74 20.07 17.45 5.17
N ARG A 75 20.65 16.78 4.17
CA ARG A 75 20.36 17.00 2.76
C ARG A 75 19.97 15.71 2.04
N THR A 76 19.06 15.81 1.09
CA THR A 76 18.70 14.72 0.16
C THR A 76 19.82 14.48 -0.86
N PRO A 77 19.78 13.39 -1.65
CA PRO A 77 20.87 13.03 -2.58
C PRO A 77 21.09 14.03 -3.72
N ASP A 78 20.08 14.83 -4.05
CA ASP A 78 20.15 15.96 -4.97
C ASP A 78 20.72 17.24 -4.35
N GLY A 79 21.08 17.21 -3.06
CA GLY A 79 21.71 18.32 -2.32
C GLY A 79 20.72 19.27 -1.66
N GLU A 80 19.42 19.06 -1.84
CA GLU A 80 18.37 19.87 -1.22
C GLU A 80 18.33 19.66 0.30
N LEU A 81 18.01 20.71 1.05
CA LEU A 81 17.84 20.60 2.49
C LEU A 81 16.62 19.73 2.78
N TYR A 82 16.84 18.65 3.53
CA TYR A 82 15.77 17.76 3.94
C TYR A 82 15.06 18.29 5.19
N ASP A 83 13.92 18.94 4.99
CA ASP A 83 13.03 19.31 6.10
C ASP A 83 12.10 18.15 6.45
N TRP A 84 12.43 17.42 7.51
CA TRP A 84 11.52 16.45 8.11
C TRP A 84 10.85 17.05 9.34
N SER A 85 9.66 17.61 9.14
CA SER A 85 8.77 17.87 10.27
C SER A 85 7.75 16.73 10.39
N LYS A 86 7.60 16.13 11.58
CA LYS A 86 6.42 15.30 11.91
C LYS A 86 5.11 16.07 11.64
N ALA A 87 5.19 17.39 11.66
CA ALA A 87 4.12 18.33 11.40
C ALA A 87 3.55 18.21 9.96
N GLY A 88 4.34 17.78 8.98
CA GLY A 88 3.88 17.58 7.60
C GLY A 88 2.93 16.39 7.38
N ARG A 89 3.07 15.31 8.17
CA ARG A 89 2.19 14.12 8.08
C ARG A 89 1.11 14.05 9.15
N ALA A 90 1.35 14.61 10.34
CA ALA A 90 0.41 14.61 11.45
C ALA A 90 -0.55 15.81 11.42
N GLY A 91 -0.76 16.42 10.26
CA GLY A 91 -1.61 17.60 10.12
C GLY A 91 -1.09 18.76 10.97
N LEU A 92 -0.14 19.53 10.44
CA LEU A 92 0.06 20.92 10.85
C LEU A 92 -1.33 21.53 11.01
N SER A 93 -1.70 21.90 12.24
CA SER A 93 -2.94 22.61 12.52
C SER A 93 -3.01 23.74 11.50
N ARG A 94 -3.99 23.65 10.59
CA ARG A 94 -4.19 24.70 9.57
C ARG A 94 -4.27 26.02 10.31
N ARG A 95 -3.79 27.13 9.71
CA ARG A 95 -3.76 28.46 10.36
C ARG A 95 -5.09 28.87 11.03
N ASN A 96 -6.21 28.28 10.60
CA ASN A 96 -7.56 28.58 11.08
C ASN A 96 -8.17 27.43 11.92
N ALA A 97 -7.38 26.45 12.36
CA ALA A 97 -7.88 25.29 13.11
C ALA A 97 -8.52 25.68 14.46
N MET A 98 -8.17 26.85 15.00
CA MET A 98 -8.75 27.41 16.22
C MET A 98 -9.81 28.48 15.94
N GLU A 99 -10.10 28.81 14.68
CA GLU A 99 -11.15 29.77 14.36
C GLU A 99 -12.54 29.12 14.51
N PRO A 100 -13.50 29.78 15.17
CA PRO A 100 -14.86 29.27 15.24
C PRO A 100 -15.48 29.21 13.82
N PRO A 101 -16.31 28.19 13.54
CA PRO A 101 -16.91 28.02 12.21
C PRO A 101 -17.75 29.24 11.83
N LYS A 102 -17.43 29.87 10.69
CA LYS A 102 -18.21 31.00 10.16
C LYS A 102 -19.64 30.52 9.85
N LYS A 103 -20.62 31.09 10.55
CA LYS A 103 -22.04 30.91 10.24
C LYS A 103 -22.30 31.49 8.86
N ARG A 104 -22.73 30.64 7.91
CA ARG A 104 -23.13 31.07 6.58
C ARG A 104 -24.37 31.96 6.75
N GLY A 105 -24.27 33.23 6.36
CA GLY A 105 -25.37 34.19 6.50
C GLY A 105 -26.59 33.71 5.73
N THR A 106 -27.74 33.64 6.40
CA THR A 106 -29.04 33.52 5.75
C THR A 106 -29.28 34.83 5.01
N THR A 107 -29.08 34.81 3.70
CA THR A 107 -29.63 35.84 2.82
C THR A 107 -31.15 35.70 2.87
N SER A 108 -31.80 36.56 3.64
CA SER A 108 -33.21 36.88 3.49
C SER A 108 -33.41 37.39 2.06
N SER A 109 -34.21 36.66 1.28
CA SER A 109 -34.75 37.14 0.01
C SER A 109 -35.94 38.04 0.29
N ASP A 110 -35.79 39.34 0.04
CA ASP A 110 -36.90 40.27 -0.25
C ASP A 110 -36.86 40.60 -1.74
#